data_AF-A0AAW4V623-F1
#
_entry.id   AF-A0AAW4V623-F1
#
_cell.length_a   1.000
_cell.length_b   1.000
_cell.length_c   1.000
_cell.angle_alpha   90.00
_cell.angle_beta   90.00
_cell.angle_gamma   90.00
#
_symmetry.space_group_name_H-M   'P 1'
#
loop_
_entity.id
_entity.type
_entity.pdbx_description
1 polymer ?
#
loop_
_entity_poly.entity_id
_entity_poly.type
_entity_poly.pdbx_seq_one_letter_code
_entity_poly.pdbx_strand_id
1 'polypeptide(L)'
;MKSQELDVKSNLHISLKPDTETLDEVVVVAYGAAKKNSLTGSVATVKSDALEKVPTASFEKALQGLSAGVQVESQSGQPGSVSQVRIRGIGSMSASSQPLYVIDGVPVSSKNISKVADEDSYGTSVNPLSNLNPNDIESISVLKDASAASLYGSRAANGVVMITTKQGASGQAKIEFKAQVSSSHLPSNGYDLMSSTEHYKTCYKGFYTQNISDGMTSEAASIAANASVQDMYKANPFNMYGAQNEAYKTIY
;
A
#
# COMPACT_ATOMS: atom_id res chain seq x y z
N MET A 1 -7.20 -13.22 -36.53
CA MET A 1 -7.64 -13.54 -37.92
C MET A 1 -7.24 -14.98 -38.16
N LYS A 2 -8.13 -15.85 -38.63
CA LYS A 2 -7.87 -17.30 -38.64
C LYS A 2 -7.04 -17.65 -39.86
N SER A 3 -5.93 -18.37 -39.67
CA SER A 3 -5.07 -18.82 -40.76
C SER A 3 -5.83 -19.78 -41.68
N GLN A 4 -5.74 -19.56 -43.00
CA GLN A 4 -6.34 -20.42 -44.02
C GLN A 4 -5.30 -20.75 -45.09
N GLU A 5 -5.05 -22.03 -45.30
CA GLU A 5 -4.25 -22.52 -46.43
C GLU A 5 -5.14 -22.63 -47.67
N LEU A 6 -4.64 -22.16 -48.81
CA LEU A 6 -5.33 -22.17 -50.10
C LEU A 6 -4.37 -22.63 -51.20
N ASP A 7 -4.84 -23.52 -52.08
CA ASP A 7 -4.07 -23.97 -53.23
C ASP A 7 -3.86 -22.84 -54.26
N VAL A 8 -2.65 -22.74 -54.80
CA VAL A 8 -2.25 -21.68 -55.74
C VAL A 8 -3.02 -21.77 -57.06
N LYS A 9 -3.73 -20.71 -57.46
CA LYS A 9 -4.44 -20.56 -58.75
C LYS A 9 -4.32 -19.14 -59.32
N SER A 10 -4.48 -19.01 -60.64
CA SER A 10 -4.28 -17.76 -61.39
C SER A 10 -5.21 -16.59 -61.01
N ASN A 11 -6.34 -16.84 -60.34
CA ASN A 11 -7.29 -15.84 -59.85
C ASN A 11 -7.77 -16.22 -58.44
N LEU A 12 -7.00 -15.85 -57.41
CA LEU A 12 -7.35 -16.14 -56.00
C LEU A 12 -8.21 -15.01 -55.42
N HIS A 13 -9.44 -15.31 -55.04
CA HIS A 13 -10.29 -14.40 -54.28
C HIS A 13 -10.23 -14.79 -52.80
N ILE A 14 -9.46 -14.04 -52.00
CA ILE A 14 -9.26 -14.33 -50.58
C ILE A 14 -10.30 -13.56 -49.78
N SER A 15 -11.35 -14.24 -49.34
CA SER A 15 -12.31 -13.72 -48.37
C SER A 15 -11.84 -14.09 -46.96
N LEU A 16 -11.23 -13.14 -46.24
CA LEU A 16 -10.79 -13.35 -44.88
C LEU A 16 -12.01 -13.56 -43.96
N LYS A 17 -12.01 -14.67 -43.22
CA LYS A 17 -12.99 -14.86 -42.13
C LYS A 17 -12.51 -14.11 -40.89
N PRO A 18 -13.34 -13.25 -40.28
CA PRO A 18 -12.99 -12.61 -39.02
C PRO A 18 -12.80 -13.69 -37.95
N ASP A 19 -11.74 -13.53 -37.18
CA ASP A 19 -11.43 -14.38 -36.05
C ASP A 19 -11.98 -13.72 -34.81
N THR A 20 -13.24 -14.03 -34.55
CA THR A 20 -13.99 -13.56 -33.40
C THR A 20 -13.93 -14.56 -32.24
N GLU A 21 -12.84 -15.32 -32.09
CA GLU A 21 -12.55 -16.00 -30.84
C GLU A 21 -11.95 -14.98 -29.85
N THR A 22 -12.80 -14.06 -29.36
CA THR A 22 -12.50 -13.38 -28.11
C THR A 22 -12.64 -14.42 -27.01
N LEU A 23 -11.51 -14.88 -26.47
CA LEU A 23 -11.50 -15.74 -25.30
C LEU A 23 -12.23 -15.01 -24.17
N ASP A 24 -13.42 -15.51 -23.81
CA ASP A 24 -14.15 -15.00 -22.66
C ASP A 24 -13.31 -15.20 -21.41
N GLU A 25 -13.00 -14.11 -20.71
CA GLU A 25 -12.32 -14.22 -19.42
C GLU A 25 -13.18 -15.07 -18.48
N VAL A 26 -12.59 -16.18 -18.04
CA VAL A 26 -13.18 -17.05 -17.04
C VAL A 26 -12.82 -16.49 -15.68
N VAL A 27 -13.85 -16.24 -14.87
CA VAL A 27 -13.72 -15.76 -13.50
C VAL A 27 -14.10 -16.91 -12.57
N VAL A 28 -13.27 -17.15 -11.57
CA VAL A 28 -13.57 -18.13 -10.53
C VAL A 28 -14.56 -17.50 -9.55
N VAL A 29 -15.68 -18.18 -9.36
CA VAL A 29 -16.68 -17.90 -8.33
C VAL A 29 -16.80 -19.13 -7.43
N ALA A 30 -17.44 -18.99 -6.26
CA ALA A 30 -17.27 -19.86 -5.08
C ALA A 30 -17.09 -21.37 -5.32
N TYR A 31 -17.79 -21.96 -6.29
CA TYR A 31 -17.71 -23.39 -6.61
C TYR A 31 -17.58 -23.68 -8.12
N GLY A 32 -17.21 -22.70 -8.95
CA GLY A 32 -17.13 -22.91 -10.39
C GLY A 32 -16.53 -21.76 -11.19
N ALA A 33 -16.30 -22.02 -12.46
CA ALA A 33 -15.85 -21.04 -13.44
C ALA A 33 -17.06 -20.46 -14.17
N ALA A 34 -17.22 -19.13 -14.14
CA ALA A 34 -18.24 -18.42 -14.91
C ALA A 34 -17.58 -17.46 -15.89
N LYS A 35 -18.20 -17.25 -17.05
CA LYS A 35 -17.75 -16.20 -17.97
C LYS A 35 -17.99 -14.85 -17.31
N LYS A 36 -17.01 -13.95 -17.40
CA LYS A 36 -17.13 -12.57 -16.87
C LYS A 36 -18.42 -11.88 -17.32
N ASN A 37 -18.83 -12.10 -18.57
CA ASN A 37 -20.02 -11.51 -19.17
C ASN A 37 -21.35 -12.11 -18.68
N SER A 38 -21.34 -13.34 -18.15
CA SER A 38 -22.56 -13.98 -17.61
C SER A 38 -22.82 -13.65 -16.14
N LEU A 39 -21.90 -12.92 -15.51
CA LEU A 39 -21.99 -12.60 -14.09
C LEU A 39 -22.78 -11.30 -13.89
N THR A 40 -23.92 -11.39 -13.22
CA THR A 40 -24.81 -10.26 -12.94
C THR A 40 -24.34 -9.37 -11.77
N GLY A 41 -23.21 -9.69 -11.13
CA GLY A 41 -22.64 -8.96 -10.00
C GLY A 41 -21.32 -8.26 -10.32
N SER A 42 -20.99 -7.22 -9.55
CA SER A 42 -19.73 -6.48 -9.64
C SER A 42 -18.58 -7.33 -9.11
N VAL A 43 -17.83 -7.88 -10.07
CA VAL A 43 -16.61 -8.63 -9.82
C VAL A 43 -15.47 -7.98 -10.57
N ALA A 44 -14.36 -7.79 -9.87
CA ALA A 44 -13.12 -7.37 -10.49
C ALA A 44 -12.11 -8.49 -10.39
N THR A 45 -11.54 -8.86 -11.54
CA THR A 45 -10.54 -9.90 -11.64
C THR A 45 -9.19 -9.26 -11.94
N VAL A 46 -8.19 -9.60 -11.15
CA VAL A 46 -6.80 -9.21 -11.32
C VAL A 46 -6.01 -10.47 -11.66
N LYS A 47 -5.36 -10.51 -12.82
CA LYS A 47 -4.53 -11.64 -13.27
C LYS A 47 -3.11 -11.54 -12.74
N SER A 48 -2.39 -12.67 -12.73
CA SER A 48 -0.97 -12.77 -12.39
C SER A 48 -0.11 -11.69 -13.05
N ASP A 49 -0.32 -11.40 -14.35
CA ASP A 49 0.47 -10.44 -15.11
C ASP A 49 0.45 -9.02 -14.52
N ALA A 50 -0.66 -8.65 -13.88
CA ALA A 50 -0.80 -7.37 -13.21
C ALA A 50 -0.14 -7.38 -11.82
N LEU A 51 -0.21 -8.51 -11.11
CA LEU A 51 0.43 -8.69 -9.80
C LEU A 51 1.96 -8.72 -9.92
N GLU A 52 2.49 -9.38 -10.95
CA GLU A 52 3.93 -9.54 -11.17
C GLU A 52 4.64 -8.22 -11.54
N LYS A 53 3.89 -7.25 -12.08
CA LYS A 53 4.39 -5.90 -12.39
C LYS A 53 4.58 -5.04 -11.13
N VAL A 54 4.00 -5.43 -10.01
CA VAL A 54 4.05 -4.68 -8.76
C VAL A 54 5.00 -5.39 -7.79
N PRO A 55 6.24 -4.92 -7.63
CA PRO A 55 7.22 -5.55 -6.75
C PRO A 55 6.87 -5.26 -5.29
N THR A 56 5.95 -6.05 -4.73
CA THR A 56 5.50 -5.94 -3.35
C THR A 56 5.70 -7.26 -2.61
N ALA A 57 5.99 -7.17 -1.31
CA ALA A 57 6.19 -8.33 -0.45
C ALA A 57 4.89 -9.10 -0.13
N SER A 58 3.73 -8.57 -0.53
CA SER A 58 2.42 -9.10 -0.16
C SER A 58 1.41 -8.77 -1.26
N PHE A 59 0.61 -9.74 -1.69
CA PHE A 59 -0.34 -9.56 -2.79
C PHE A 59 -1.43 -8.53 -2.46
N GLU A 60 -1.77 -8.32 -1.18
CA GLU A 60 -2.77 -7.31 -0.79
C GLU A 60 -2.31 -5.91 -1.18
N LYS A 61 -1.03 -5.59 -1.02
CA LYS A 61 -0.45 -4.32 -1.48
C LYS A 61 -0.47 -4.21 -2.99
N ALA A 62 -0.26 -5.32 -3.71
CA ALA A 62 -0.40 -5.33 -5.17
C ALA A 62 -1.84 -5.01 -5.62
N LEU A 63 -2.88 -5.40 -4.86
CA LEU A 63 -4.26 -5.07 -5.20
C LEU A 63 -4.58 -3.57 -5.13
N GLN A 64 -3.73 -2.78 -4.47
CA GLN A 64 -3.90 -1.33 -4.37
C GLN A 64 -3.89 -0.70 -5.77
N GLY A 65 -5.02 -0.11 -6.17
CA GLY A 65 -5.16 0.54 -7.48
C GLY A 65 -5.40 -0.40 -8.66
N LEU A 66 -5.23 -1.72 -8.51
CA LEU A 66 -5.55 -2.70 -9.56
C LEU A 66 -7.04 -3.02 -9.66
N SER A 67 -7.82 -2.75 -8.60
CA SER A 67 -9.27 -2.96 -8.58
C SER A 67 -10.00 -1.74 -8.03
N ALA A 68 -10.93 -1.19 -8.81
CA ALA A 68 -11.72 -0.03 -8.40
C ALA A 68 -12.55 -0.32 -7.14
N GLY A 69 -12.56 0.58 -6.17
CA GLY A 69 -13.31 0.41 -4.92
C GLY A 69 -12.71 -0.62 -3.95
N VAL A 70 -11.48 -1.06 -4.19
CA VAL A 70 -10.65 -1.76 -3.18
C VAL A 70 -9.66 -0.75 -2.63
N GLN A 71 -9.73 -0.52 -1.32
CA GLN A 71 -8.79 0.30 -0.58
C GLN A 71 -7.89 -0.63 0.22
N VAL A 72 -6.59 -0.38 0.16
CA VAL A 72 -5.58 -1.13 0.90
C VAL A 72 -4.79 -0.13 1.72
N GLU A 73 -4.88 -0.25 3.03
CA GLU A 73 -4.15 0.57 3.99
C GLU A 73 -3.05 -0.26 4.62
N SER A 74 -1.80 0.16 4.44
CA SER A 74 -0.67 -0.42 5.15
C SER A 74 -0.50 0.31 6.47
N GLN A 75 -0.64 -0.40 7.60
CA GLN A 75 -0.39 0.20 8.92
C GLN A 75 1.09 0.47 9.18
N SER A 76 1.99 -0.23 8.48
CA SER A 76 3.43 -0.02 8.59
C SER A 76 4.16 -0.31 7.28
N GLY A 77 5.41 0.16 7.21
CA GLY A 77 6.36 -0.19 6.16
C GLY A 77 7.02 -1.56 6.37
N GLN A 78 6.72 -2.28 7.45
CA GLN A 78 7.33 -3.57 7.75
C GLN A 78 6.91 -4.62 6.69
N PRO A 79 7.86 -5.34 6.08
CA PRO A 79 7.55 -6.49 5.24
C PRO A 79 6.78 -7.56 6.03
N GLY A 80 5.74 -8.13 5.44
CA GLY A 80 4.90 -9.15 6.09
C GLY A 80 3.87 -8.63 7.11
N SER A 81 3.80 -7.31 7.35
CA SER A 81 2.75 -6.74 8.20
C SER A 81 1.36 -6.90 7.58
N VAL A 82 0.34 -7.05 8.44
CA VAL A 82 -1.05 -7.12 8.00
C VAL A 82 -1.43 -5.81 7.28
N SER A 83 -1.88 -5.93 6.03
CA SER A 83 -2.50 -4.83 5.30
C SER A 83 -4.01 -4.88 5.52
N GLN A 84 -4.61 -3.74 5.82
CA GLN A 84 -6.05 -3.62 5.99
C GLN A 84 -6.69 -3.41 4.61
N VAL A 85 -7.46 -4.40 4.15
CA VAL A 85 -8.19 -4.30 2.88
C VAL A 85 -9.64 -3.95 3.18
N ARG A 86 -10.20 -2.98 2.45
CA ARG A 86 -11.60 -2.58 2.51
C ARG A 86 -12.18 -2.58 1.10
N ILE A 87 -13.36 -3.18 0.96
CA ILE A 87 -14.09 -3.19 -0.31
C ILE A 87 -15.30 -2.26 -0.14
N ARG A 88 -15.36 -1.21 -0.98
CA ARG A 88 -16.40 -0.16 -0.93
C ARG A 88 -16.48 0.60 0.41
N GLY A 89 -15.35 0.78 1.08
CA GLY A 89 -15.24 1.63 2.27
C GLY A 89 -15.59 0.92 3.58
N ILE A 90 -16.03 1.68 4.57
CA ILE A 90 -16.32 1.20 5.93
C ILE A 90 -17.79 0.79 6.03
N GLY A 91 -18.05 -0.51 6.13
CA GLY A 91 -19.39 -1.08 6.23
C GLY A 91 -19.94 -1.19 7.65
N SER A 92 -19.12 -0.96 8.68
CA SER A 92 -19.55 -1.02 10.08
C SER A 92 -18.74 -0.06 10.96
N MET A 93 -19.41 0.53 11.96
CA MET A 93 -18.77 1.38 12.96
C MET A 93 -18.15 0.59 14.11
N SER A 94 -18.61 -0.64 14.36
CA SER A 94 -18.19 -1.45 15.52
C SER A 94 -17.69 -2.85 15.16
N ALA A 95 -18.04 -3.39 13.99
CA ALA A 95 -17.58 -4.69 13.52
C ALA A 95 -16.37 -4.55 12.59
N SER A 96 -15.53 -5.60 12.53
CA SER A 96 -14.43 -5.67 11.58
C SER A 96 -14.96 -5.49 10.15
N SER A 97 -14.34 -4.59 9.39
CA SER A 97 -14.67 -4.28 7.99
C SER A 97 -13.76 -5.01 6.99
N GLN A 98 -13.00 -6.00 7.45
CA GLN A 98 -12.11 -6.79 6.60
C GLN A 98 -12.94 -7.75 5.73
N PRO A 99 -12.60 -7.95 4.44
CA PRO A 99 -13.26 -8.93 3.60
C PRO A 99 -12.91 -10.36 4.03
N LEU A 100 -13.72 -11.32 3.57
CA LEU A 100 -13.38 -12.74 3.67
C LEU A 100 -12.40 -13.10 2.55
N TYR A 101 -11.27 -13.74 2.90
CA TYR A 101 -10.36 -14.28 1.91
C TYR A 101 -10.69 -15.75 1.66
N VAL A 102 -10.62 -16.19 0.41
CA VAL A 102 -10.83 -17.57 0.02
C VAL A 102 -9.67 -17.97 -0.86
N ILE A 103 -8.88 -18.95 -0.44
CA ILE A 103 -7.75 -19.49 -1.20
C ILE A 103 -8.16 -20.88 -1.70
N ASP A 104 -8.23 -21.06 -3.02
CA ASP A 104 -8.57 -22.33 -3.66
C ASP A 104 -9.85 -22.98 -3.10
N GLY A 105 -10.86 -22.15 -2.79
CA GLY A 105 -12.14 -22.57 -2.22
C GLY A 105 -12.18 -22.68 -0.70
N VAL A 106 -11.04 -22.58 0.00
CA VAL A 106 -10.98 -22.63 1.46
C VAL A 106 -11.04 -21.21 2.05
N PRO A 107 -12.04 -20.88 2.89
CA PRO A 107 -12.13 -19.57 3.52
C PRO A 107 -11.06 -19.40 4.59
N VAL A 108 -10.24 -18.37 4.46
CA VAL A 108 -9.20 -17.97 5.40
C VAL A 108 -9.59 -16.62 6.01
N SER A 109 -9.66 -16.58 7.34
CA SER A 109 -9.82 -15.32 8.05
C SER A 109 -8.45 -14.68 8.22
N SER A 110 -8.29 -13.41 7.86
CA SER A 110 -7.04 -12.67 8.12
C SER A 110 -6.85 -12.29 9.61
N LYS A 111 -7.46 -13.06 10.53
CA LYS A 111 -7.27 -12.86 11.96
C LYS A 111 -5.82 -13.24 12.29
N ASN A 112 -5.15 -12.40 13.08
CA ASN A 112 -3.79 -12.63 13.54
C ASN A 112 -3.66 -14.07 14.08
N ILE A 113 -2.76 -14.86 13.51
CA ILE A 113 -2.57 -16.28 13.87
C ILE A 113 -1.93 -16.43 15.26
N SER A 114 -1.24 -15.40 15.74
CA SER A 114 -0.56 -15.44 17.03
C SER A 114 -1.51 -15.01 18.15
N LYS A 115 -1.93 -15.97 19.01
CA LYS A 115 -2.55 -15.66 20.31
C LYS A 115 -1.67 -14.80 21.23
N VAL A 116 -0.36 -14.71 20.94
CA VAL A 116 0.61 -13.84 21.63
C VAL A 116 0.59 -12.40 21.08
N ALA A 117 0.01 -12.18 19.89
CA ALA A 117 -0.15 -10.86 19.26
C ALA A 117 -1.62 -10.39 19.25
N ASP A 118 -2.49 -11.04 20.03
CA ASP A 118 -3.87 -10.57 20.33
C ASP A 118 -3.87 -9.47 21.41
N GLU A 119 -2.71 -9.23 22.02
CA GLU A 119 -2.43 -8.05 22.84
C GLU A 119 -1.98 -6.90 21.92
N ASP A 120 -2.74 -5.80 21.95
CA ASP A 120 -2.55 -4.49 21.30
C ASP A 120 -1.13 -3.85 21.43
N SER A 121 -0.13 -4.58 21.93
CA SER A 121 1.08 -4.02 22.54
C SER A 121 2.39 -4.32 21.79
N TYR A 122 2.46 -5.31 20.88
CA TYR A 122 3.76 -5.77 20.34
C TYR A 122 3.96 -5.71 18.82
N GLY A 123 3.10 -5.01 18.08
CA GLY A 123 3.36 -4.61 16.68
C GLY A 123 3.63 -5.74 15.66
N THR A 124 3.57 -7.00 16.07
CA THR A 124 3.95 -8.16 15.24
C THR A 124 2.69 -8.88 14.80
N SER A 125 1.93 -8.23 13.92
CA SER A 125 0.74 -8.81 13.31
C SER A 125 1.16 -9.75 12.18
N VAL A 126 1.04 -11.07 12.41
CA VAL A 126 1.37 -12.09 11.40
C VAL A 126 0.09 -12.44 10.63
N ASN A 127 0.04 -12.03 9.37
CA ASN A 127 -1.06 -12.35 8.47
C ASN A 127 -0.89 -13.78 7.91
N PRO A 128 -1.88 -14.69 7.98
CA PRO A 128 -1.84 -15.94 7.21
C PRO A 128 -1.52 -15.72 5.73
N LEU A 129 -2.02 -14.60 5.21
CA LEU A 129 -1.96 -14.25 3.80
C LEU A 129 -0.59 -13.69 3.38
N SER A 130 0.23 -13.20 4.31
CA SER A 130 1.60 -12.74 3.99
C SER A 130 2.55 -13.87 3.66
N ASN A 131 2.19 -15.12 3.99
CA ASN A 131 2.94 -16.31 3.61
C ASN A 131 2.62 -16.76 2.18
N LEU A 132 1.59 -16.20 1.54
CA LEU A 132 1.25 -16.53 0.17
C LEU A 132 2.15 -15.74 -0.78
N ASN A 133 2.97 -16.45 -1.56
CA ASN A 133 3.83 -15.84 -2.55
C ASN A 133 2.97 -15.32 -3.73
N PRO A 134 3.06 -14.04 -4.11
CA PRO A 134 2.31 -13.49 -5.24
C PRO A 134 2.58 -14.22 -6.56
N ASN A 135 3.76 -14.82 -6.74
CA ASN A 135 4.11 -15.55 -7.96
C ASN A 135 3.35 -16.88 -8.10
N ASP A 136 2.81 -17.42 -7.01
CA ASP A 136 2.01 -18.65 -7.01
C ASP A 136 0.52 -18.35 -7.27
N ILE A 137 0.13 -17.09 -7.37
CA ILE A 137 -1.25 -16.66 -7.64
C ILE A 137 -1.48 -16.61 -9.16
N GLU A 138 -2.51 -17.32 -9.62
CA GLU A 138 -2.99 -17.26 -11.01
C GLU A 138 -3.92 -16.05 -11.21
N SER A 139 -4.91 -15.91 -10.33
CA SER A 139 -5.85 -14.81 -10.38
C SER A 139 -6.45 -14.47 -9.02
N ILE A 140 -6.83 -13.21 -8.86
CA ILE A 140 -7.58 -12.71 -7.71
C ILE A 140 -8.91 -12.16 -8.22
N SER A 141 -10.01 -12.73 -7.73
CA SER A 141 -11.37 -12.29 -8.04
C SER A 141 -11.98 -11.63 -6.81
N VAL A 142 -12.22 -10.33 -6.89
CA VAL A 142 -12.82 -9.52 -5.83
C VAL A 142 -14.31 -9.41 -6.08
N LEU A 143 -15.11 -10.05 -5.23
CA LEU A 143 -16.56 -9.97 -5.22
C LEU A 143 -16.99 -8.79 -4.35
N LYS A 144 -17.54 -7.74 -4.97
CA LYS A 144 -17.85 -6.45 -4.31
C LYS A 144 -19.30 -6.29 -3.90
N ASP A 145 -20.18 -7.11 -4.45
CA ASP A 145 -21.63 -7.06 -4.24
C ASP A 145 -22.12 -8.16 -3.30
N ALA A 146 -23.39 -8.04 -2.91
CA ALA A 146 -24.12 -9.02 -2.12
C ALA A 146 -24.18 -10.43 -2.74
N SER A 147 -23.81 -10.60 -4.02
CA SER A 147 -23.65 -11.91 -4.67
C SER A 147 -22.54 -12.76 -4.03
N ALA A 148 -21.64 -12.16 -3.26
CA ALA A 148 -20.65 -12.88 -2.46
C ALA A 148 -21.26 -13.40 -1.14
N ALA A 149 -22.14 -12.61 -0.53
CA ALA A 149 -22.81 -12.93 0.73
C ALA A 149 -23.82 -14.08 0.59
N SER A 150 -24.42 -14.27 -0.59
CA SER A 150 -25.28 -15.42 -0.86
C SER A 150 -24.52 -16.76 -0.85
N LEU A 151 -23.21 -16.74 -1.10
CA LEU A 151 -22.38 -17.96 -1.20
C LEU A 151 -21.61 -18.25 0.10
N TYR A 152 -21.03 -17.23 0.73
CA TYR A 152 -20.22 -17.39 1.94
C TYR A 152 -20.89 -16.88 3.23
N GLY A 153 -22.16 -16.46 3.14
CA GLY A 153 -22.98 -16.05 4.28
C GLY A 153 -22.58 -14.70 4.88
N SER A 154 -22.92 -14.51 6.16
CA SER A 154 -22.70 -13.26 6.90
C SER A 154 -21.23 -12.81 6.96
N ARG A 155 -20.28 -13.74 6.83
CA ARG A 155 -18.83 -13.47 6.81
C ARG A 155 -18.39 -12.72 5.56
N ALA A 156 -19.19 -12.76 4.50
CA ALA A 156 -18.95 -12.08 3.22
C ALA A 156 -19.71 -10.75 3.09
N ALA A 157 -20.28 -10.22 4.19
CA ALA A 157 -20.98 -8.93 4.18
C ALA A 157 -20.07 -7.76 3.76
N ASN A 158 -18.76 -7.85 4.03
CA ASN A 158 -17.75 -6.86 3.63
C ASN A 158 -17.09 -7.18 2.26
N GLY A 159 -17.66 -8.12 1.49
CA GLY A 159 -17.10 -8.63 0.24
C GLY A 159 -16.15 -9.83 0.43
N VAL A 160 -15.76 -10.43 -0.70
CA VAL A 160 -14.91 -11.63 -0.74
C VAL A 160 -13.75 -11.41 -1.70
N VAL A 161 -12.54 -11.74 -1.25
CA VAL A 161 -11.34 -11.79 -2.08
C VAL A 161 -11.02 -13.26 -2.34
N MET A 162 -11.30 -13.72 -3.55
CA MET A 162 -11.02 -15.08 -3.98
C MET A 162 -9.66 -15.12 -4.65
N ILE A 163 -8.82 -16.04 -4.23
CA ILE A 163 -7.47 -16.24 -4.71
C ILE A 163 -7.40 -17.64 -5.28
N THR A 164 -6.97 -17.74 -6.53
CA THR A 164 -6.73 -19.00 -7.21
C THR A 164 -5.23 -19.14 -7.43
N THR A 165 -4.65 -20.24 -6.97
CA THR A 165 -3.23 -20.53 -7.15
C THR A 165 -2.96 -21.21 -8.48
N LYS A 166 -1.74 -21.03 -9.01
CA LYS A 166 -1.29 -21.64 -10.26
C LYS A 166 -1.29 -23.17 -10.09
N GLN A 167 -2.02 -23.87 -10.96
CA GLN A 167 -2.03 -25.33 -11.02
C GLN A 167 -1.21 -25.84 -12.22
N GLY A 168 -0.72 -27.08 -12.13
CA GLY A 168 0.02 -27.71 -13.22
C GLY A 168 -0.85 -27.88 -14.46
N ALA A 169 -0.46 -27.26 -15.57
CA ALA A 169 -1.13 -27.43 -16.85
C ALA A 169 -0.75 -28.78 -17.49
N SER A 170 -1.71 -29.44 -18.12
CA SER A 170 -1.43 -30.64 -18.93
C SER A 170 -0.60 -30.24 -20.16
N GLY A 171 0.51 -30.94 -20.40
CA GLY A 171 1.39 -30.68 -21.53
C GLY A 171 2.87 -30.68 -21.15
N GLN A 172 3.66 -29.85 -21.83
CA GLN A 172 5.11 -29.77 -21.63
C GLN A 172 5.44 -28.99 -20.37
N ALA A 173 6.44 -29.48 -19.62
CA ALA A 173 6.96 -28.79 -18.44
C ALA A 173 7.52 -27.42 -18.83
N LYS A 174 6.99 -26.36 -18.22
CA LYS A 174 7.52 -25.00 -18.32
C LYS A 174 8.28 -24.68 -17.04
N ILE A 175 9.52 -24.26 -17.19
CA ILE A 175 10.38 -23.85 -16.08
C ILE A 175 10.68 -22.37 -16.28
N GLU A 176 10.30 -21.56 -15.30
CA GLU A 176 10.56 -20.12 -15.28
C GLU A 176 11.47 -19.81 -14.09
N PHE A 177 12.52 -19.03 -14.34
CA PHE A 177 13.45 -18.58 -13.32
C PHE A 177 13.45 -17.06 -13.26
N LYS A 178 13.25 -16.52 -12.06
CA LYS A 178 13.24 -15.08 -11.80
C LYS A 178 14.19 -14.77 -10.65
N ALA A 179 15.07 -13.79 -10.87
CA ALA A 179 15.95 -13.26 -9.84
C ALA A 179 15.70 -11.76 -9.71
N GLN A 180 15.59 -11.28 -8.47
CA GLN A 180 15.41 -9.86 -8.17
C GLN A 180 16.33 -9.47 -7.02
N VAL A 181 17.07 -8.37 -7.20
CA VAL A 181 17.84 -7.72 -6.15
C VAL A 181 17.23 -6.34 -5.94
N SER A 182 16.95 -5.99 -4.69
CA SER A 182 16.34 -4.71 -4.31
C SER A 182 17.04 -4.17 -3.07
N SER A 183 17.16 -2.85 -2.99
CA SER A 183 17.68 -2.15 -1.82
C SER A 183 16.69 -1.08 -1.41
N SER A 184 16.37 -1.03 -0.12
CA SER A 184 15.44 -0.07 0.47
C SER A 184 16.20 0.97 1.29
N HIS A 185 16.00 2.24 0.97
CA HIS A 185 16.49 3.37 1.76
C HIS A 185 15.30 4.22 2.20
N LEU A 186 15.44 4.95 3.30
CA LEU A 186 14.41 5.90 3.69
C LEU A 186 14.30 7.00 2.60
N PRO A 187 13.08 7.36 2.14
CA PRO A 187 12.89 8.37 1.08
C PRO A 187 13.40 9.77 1.43
N SER A 188 13.43 10.11 2.72
CA SER A 188 14.10 11.28 3.28
C SER A 188 14.92 10.84 4.49
N ASN A 189 15.87 11.66 4.97
CA ASN A 189 16.61 11.45 6.22
C ASN A 189 15.71 11.50 7.50
N GLY A 190 14.43 11.16 7.38
CA GLY A 190 13.41 11.35 8.40
C GLY A 190 12.77 12.73 8.27
N TYR A 191 12.24 13.19 9.41
CA TYR A 191 11.80 14.57 9.57
C TYR A 191 13.02 15.51 9.52
N ASP A 192 12.83 16.69 8.93
CA ASP A 192 13.82 17.76 9.05
C ASP A 192 13.83 18.23 10.51
N LEU A 193 14.78 17.71 11.28
CA LEU A 193 14.95 18.05 12.67
C LEU A 193 15.89 19.24 12.77
N MET A 194 15.49 20.23 13.55
CA MET A 194 16.36 21.35 13.88
C MET A 194 17.68 20.84 14.49
N SER A 195 18.79 21.30 13.93
CA SER A 195 20.10 21.15 14.55
C SER A 195 20.13 21.87 15.90
N SER A 196 21.08 21.51 16.78
CA SER A 196 21.26 22.18 18.08
C SER A 196 21.36 23.70 17.94
N THR A 197 22.03 24.18 16.88
CA THR A 197 22.15 25.61 16.55
C THR A 197 20.83 26.26 16.16
N GLU A 198 20.04 25.61 15.31
CA GLU A 198 18.74 26.13 14.87
C GLU A 198 17.73 26.13 16.01
N HIS A 199 17.75 25.09 16.85
CA HIS A 199 16.95 25.03 18.05
C HIS A 199 17.31 26.18 19.00
N TYR A 200 18.61 26.44 19.22
CA TYR A 200 19.07 27.55 20.05
C TYR A 200 18.58 28.90 19.51
N LYS A 201 18.76 29.15 18.20
CA LYS A 201 18.29 30.38 17.54
C LYS A 201 16.77 30.55 17.64
N THR A 202 16.02 29.46 17.52
CA THR A 202 14.56 29.47 17.60
C THR A 202 14.09 29.80 19.02
N CYS A 203 14.68 29.19 20.05
CA CYS A 203 14.41 29.53 21.44
C CYS A 203 14.77 30.99 21.75
N TYR A 204 15.96 31.44 21.32
CA TYR A 204 16.38 32.83 21.50
C TYR A 204 15.40 33.81 20.86
N LYS A 205 15.00 33.55 19.60
CA LYS A 205 14.02 34.38 18.89
C LYS A 205 12.67 34.39 19.61
N GLY A 206 12.23 33.25 20.14
CA GLY A 206 11.01 33.14 20.94
C GLY A 206 11.05 34.05 22.17
N PHE A 207 12.07 33.91 23.02
CA PHE A 207 12.24 34.76 24.21
C PHE A 207 12.45 36.23 23.87
N TYR A 208 13.24 36.53 22.83
CA TYR A 208 13.48 37.90 22.39
C TYR A 208 12.18 38.58 21.94
N THR A 209 11.38 37.90 21.11
CA THR A 209 10.10 38.44 20.61
C THR A 209 9.10 38.63 21.75
N GLN A 210 9.08 37.70 22.71
CA GLN A 210 8.26 37.81 23.92
C GLN A 210 8.67 39.02 24.75
N ASN A 211 9.96 39.20 25.05
CA ASN A 211 10.47 40.31 25.83
C ASN A 211 10.21 41.68 25.17
N ILE A 212 10.32 41.76 23.84
CA ILE A 212 9.93 42.95 23.06
C ILE A 212 8.42 43.21 23.19
N SER A 213 7.60 42.16 23.09
CA SER A 213 6.14 42.26 23.28
C SER A 213 5.77 42.72 24.70
N ASP A 214 6.55 42.32 25.70
CA ASP A 214 6.39 42.70 27.10
C ASP A 214 6.91 44.12 27.41
N GLY A 215 7.35 44.85 26.38
CA GLY A 215 7.73 46.27 26.48
C GLY A 215 9.19 46.51 26.83
N MET A 216 10.06 45.50 26.80
CA MET A 216 11.50 45.69 27.01
C MET A 216 12.15 46.40 25.82
N THR A 217 13.20 47.18 26.09
CA THR A 217 14.06 47.73 25.04
C THR A 217 14.82 46.60 24.32
N SER A 218 15.21 46.81 23.06
CA SER A 218 15.91 45.78 22.27
C SER A 218 17.19 45.25 22.93
N GLU A 219 17.90 46.10 23.66
CA GLU A 219 19.10 45.71 24.40
C GLU A 219 18.75 44.82 25.60
N ALA A 220 17.78 45.23 26.43
CA ALA A 220 17.34 44.45 27.59
C ALA A 220 16.70 43.11 27.18
N ALA A 221 15.91 43.11 26.10
CA ALA A 221 15.30 41.91 25.54
C ALA A 221 16.34 40.89 25.06
N SER A 222 17.45 41.34 24.47
CA SER A 222 18.54 40.48 24.00
C SER A 222 19.29 39.80 25.16
N ILE A 223 19.56 40.54 26.24
CA ILE A 223 20.25 40.02 27.43
C ILE A 223 19.36 39.01 28.15
N ALA A 224 18.09 39.36 28.37
CA ALA A 224 17.12 38.47 29.00
C ALA A 224 16.89 37.19 28.17
N ALA A 225 16.76 37.31 26.85
CA ALA A 225 16.63 36.14 25.97
C ALA A 225 17.87 35.23 26.02
N ASN A 226 19.08 35.80 26.03
CA ASN A 226 20.30 35.02 26.19
C ASN A 226 20.36 34.30 27.53
N ALA A 227 19.98 34.96 28.63
CA ALA A 227 19.93 34.34 29.95
C ALA A 227 18.91 33.19 30.02
N SER A 228 17.71 33.36 29.43
CA SER A 228 16.68 32.32 29.38
C SER A 228 17.10 31.10 28.56
N VAL A 229 17.76 31.29 27.41
CA VAL A 229 18.27 30.16 26.62
C VAL A 229 19.48 29.51 27.31
N GLN A 230 20.33 30.30 27.98
CA GLN A 230 21.44 29.78 28.78
C GLN A 230 20.97 28.89 29.94
N ASP A 231 19.92 29.30 30.66
CA ASP A 231 19.34 28.50 31.73
C ASP A 231 18.77 27.17 31.22
N MET A 232 18.11 27.21 30.05
CA MET A 232 17.55 26.03 29.40
C MET A 232 18.60 25.00 28.96
N TYR A 233 19.74 25.45 28.42
CA TYR A 233 20.78 24.56 27.88
C TYR A 233 21.98 24.35 28.80
N LYS A 234 22.08 25.11 29.91
CA LYS A 234 23.23 25.15 30.83
C LYS A 234 24.58 25.41 30.14
N ALA A 235 24.55 25.85 28.88
CA ALA A 235 25.70 26.13 28.03
C ALA A 235 25.33 27.24 27.03
N ASN A 236 26.27 28.13 26.74
CA ASN A 236 26.15 29.11 25.67
C ASN A 236 27.13 28.78 24.54
N PRO A 237 26.72 27.96 23.55
CA PRO A 237 27.60 27.62 22.43
C PRO A 237 27.95 28.82 21.54
N PHE A 238 27.25 29.96 21.66
CA PHE A 238 27.44 31.12 20.79
C PHE A 238 27.97 32.36 21.50
N ASN A 239 28.23 32.28 22.80
CA ASN A 239 28.68 33.37 23.67
C ASN A 239 28.18 34.75 23.19
N MET A 240 26.86 34.89 23.04
CA MET A 240 26.20 36.14 22.63
C MET A 240 26.26 37.18 23.75
N TYR A 241 27.45 37.48 24.24
CA TYR A 241 27.72 38.66 25.04
C TYR A 241 28.61 39.57 24.19
N GLY A 242 28.01 40.60 23.60
CA GLY A 242 28.76 41.61 22.84
C GLY A 242 29.07 41.27 21.38
N ALA A 243 28.23 40.49 20.68
CA ALA A 243 28.28 40.47 19.21
C ALA A 243 27.78 41.82 18.67
N GLN A 244 28.65 42.82 18.71
CA GLN A 244 28.53 43.98 17.85
C GLN A 244 28.43 43.48 16.40
N ASN A 245 27.24 43.65 15.84
CA ASN A 245 27.07 44.42 14.61
C ASN A 245 27.53 43.86 13.24
N GLU A 246 27.83 42.57 13.05
CA GLU A 246 28.16 42.09 11.69
C GLU A 246 27.43 40.85 11.15
N ALA A 247 26.89 39.96 11.99
CA ALA A 247 26.18 38.76 11.47
C ALA A 247 24.76 39.04 10.94
N TYR A 248 24.25 40.26 11.08
CA TYR A 248 22.93 40.68 10.58
C TYR A 248 22.99 41.57 9.33
N LYS A 249 24.19 41.78 8.74
CA LYS A 249 24.33 42.64 7.55
C LYS A 249 24.17 41.91 6.21
N THR A 250 23.93 40.60 6.21
CA THR A 250 23.89 39.79 4.98
C THR A 250 22.64 38.92 4.84
N ILE A 251 21.52 39.35 5.42
CA ILE A 251 20.21 38.74 5.14
C ILE A 251 19.16 39.85 5.01
N TYR A 252 19.28 40.60 3.92
CA TYR A 252 18.17 41.14 3.12
C TYR A 252 18.47 40.83 1.66
#